data_AF-A0A2T0TQU1-F1
#
_entry.id   AF-A0A2T0TQU1-F1
#
_cell.length_a   1.000
_cell.length_b   1.000
_cell.length_c   1.000
_cell.angle_alpha   90.00
_cell.angle_beta   90.00
_cell.angle_gamma   90.00
#
_symmetry.space_group_name_H-M   'P 1'
#
loop_
_entity.id
_entity.type
_entity.pdbx_description
1 polymer ?
#
loop_
_entity_poly.entity_id
_entity_poly.type
_entity_poly.pdbx_seq_one_letter_code
_entity_poly.pdbx_strand_id
1 'polypeptide(L)' 'MLSELLDRLERLDHLIRHKSTGTPNQLAVRLNISERTLYGFLSEMRELGAPIKYSRSKQTYYYGTKGQFQLRFYEN' A
#
# COMPACT_ATOMS: atom_id res chain seq x y z
N MET A 1 -9.12 11.69 10.14
CA MET A 1 -10.37 10.90 10.36
C MET A 1 -10.25 9.54 9.69
N LEU A 2 -11.19 8.59 9.95
CA LEU A 2 -11.16 7.24 9.34
C LEU A 2 -11.13 7.29 7.80
N SER A 3 -11.82 8.26 7.19
CA SER A 3 -11.81 8.48 5.74
C SER A 3 -10.41 8.69 5.17
N GLU A 4 -9.60 9.57 5.77
CA GLU A 4 -8.23 9.86 5.31
C GLU A 4 -7.31 8.65 5.38
N LEU A 5 -7.53 7.74 6.33
CA LEU A 5 -6.79 6.48 6.43
C LEU A 5 -7.16 5.57 5.27
N LEU A 6 -8.46 5.41 5.00
CA LEU A 6 -8.95 4.60 3.88
C LEU A 6 -8.45 5.16 2.53
N ASP A 7 -8.49 6.47 2.32
CA ASP A 7 -7.98 7.12 1.10
C ASP A 7 -6.50 6.82 0.86
N ARG A 8 -5.68 6.85 1.93
CA ARG A 8 -4.26 6.50 1.87
C ARG A 8 -4.05 5.02 1.55
N LEU A 9 -4.85 4.13 2.14
CA LEU A 9 -4.77 2.69 1.87
C LEU A 9 -5.21 2.35 0.45
N GLU A 10 -6.27 2.96 -0.07
CA GLU A 10 -6.71 2.79 -1.47
C GLU A 10 -5.64 3.30 -2.44
N ARG A 11 -5.02 4.45 -2.14
CA ARG A 11 -3.91 4.98 -2.95
C ARG A 11 -2.67 4.09 -2.89
N LEU A 12 -2.35 3.54 -1.72
CA LEU A 12 -1.25 2.61 -1.54
C LEU A 12 -1.48 1.33 -2.35
N ASP A 13 -2.65 0.69 -2.24
CA ASP A 13 -3.05 -0.46 -3.07
C ASP A 13 -2.88 -0.16 -4.57
N HIS A 14 -3.42 0.98 -5.02
CA HIS A 14 -3.33 1.38 -6.42
C HIS A 14 -1.85 1.46 -6.88
N LEU A 15 -0.99 2.12 -6.11
CA LEU A 15 0.42 2.26 -6.47
C LEU A 15 1.18 0.93 -6.47
N ILE A 16 0.89 0.03 -5.51
CA ILE A 16 1.48 -1.31 -5.42
C ILE A 16 1.07 -2.16 -6.63
N ARG A 17 -0.22 -2.16 -7.01
CA ARG A 17 -0.72 -2.91 -8.18
C ARG A 17 -0.02 -2.48 -9.47
N HIS A 18 0.20 -1.18 -9.63
CA HIS A 18 0.84 -0.60 -10.80
C HIS A 18 2.37 -0.58 -10.71
N LYS A 19 2.97 -1.09 -9.63
CA LYS A 19 4.42 -1.10 -9.40
C LYS A 19 5.04 0.30 -9.58
N SER A 20 4.32 1.31 -9.09
CA SER A 20 4.62 2.73 -9.31
C SER A 20 4.89 3.48 -7.99
N THR A 21 5.30 2.75 -6.95
CA THR A 21 5.47 3.35 -5.61
C THR A 21 6.70 4.24 -5.50
N GLY A 22 7.75 3.97 -6.28
CA GLY A 22 9.07 4.52 -6.02
C GLY A 22 9.68 3.94 -4.74
N THR A 23 10.73 4.59 -4.24
CA THR A 23 11.37 4.24 -2.96
C THR A 23 10.39 4.44 -1.79
N PRO A 24 10.64 3.82 -0.62
CA PRO A 24 9.79 4.00 0.56
C PRO A 24 9.61 5.48 0.95
N ASN A 25 10.68 6.27 0.87
CA ASN A 25 10.62 7.72 1.12
C ASN A 25 9.69 8.44 0.12
N GLN A 26 9.84 8.17 -1.19
CA GLN A 26 8.98 8.77 -2.22
C GLN A 26 7.51 8.38 -2.05
N LEU A 27 7.26 7.11 -1.70
CA LEU A 27 5.91 6.62 -1.44
C LEU A 27 5.28 7.30 -0.21
N ALA A 28 6.04 7.45 0.88
CA ALA A 28 5.57 8.12 2.09
C ALA A 28 5.20 9.58 1.83
N VAL A 29 6.04 10.32 1.09
CA VAL A 29 5.77 11.70 0.67
C VAL A 29 4.51 11.76 -0.20
N ARG A 30 4.34 10.85 -1.17
CA ARG A 30 3.16 10.79 -2.04
C ARG A 30 1.85 10.49 -1.30
N LEU A 31 1.93 9.76 -0.19
CA LEU A 31 0.80 9.44 0.69
C LEU A 31 0.59 10.48 1.81
N ASN A 32 1.45 11.50 1.87
CA ASN A 32 1.47 12.52 2.92
C ASN A 32 1.48 11.91 4.33
N ILE A 33 2.44 10.99 4.55
CA ILE A 33 2.70 10.30 5.82
C ILE A 33 4.20 10.16 6.06
N SER A 34 4.58 9.80 7.29
CA SER A 34 5.97 9.42 7.61
C SER A 34 6.33 8.04 7.02
N GLU A 35 7.62 7.79 6.80
CA GLU A 35 8.09 6.44 6.42
C GLU A 35 7.73 5.39 7.47
N ARG A 36 7.77 5.75 8.76
CA ARG A 36 7.34 4.85 9.84
C ARG A 36 5.88 4.44 9.67
N THR A 37 4.99 5.40 9.38
CA THR A 37 3.56 5.13 9.13
C THR A 37 3.37 4.25 7.90
N LEU A 38 4.11 4.52 6.82
CA LEU A 38 4.09 3.67 5.63
C LEU A 38 4.47 2.22 5.98
N TYR A 39 5.54 2.00 6.75
CA TYR A 39 5.93 0.65 7.15
C TYR A 39 4.86 -0.03 8.02
N GLY A 40 4.17 0.72 8.88
CA GLY A 40 3.00 0.25 9.61
C GLY A 40 1.90 -0.26 8.68
N PHE A 41 1.46 0.56 7.73
CA PHE A 41 0.45 0.15 6.74
C PHE A 41 0.88 -1.10 5.95
N LEU A 42 2.14 -1.16 5.51
CA LEU A 42 2.66 -2.31 4.80
C LEU A 42 2.71 -3.57 5.68
N SER A 43 2.92 -3.46 6.99
CA SER A 43 2.85 -4.59 7.93
C SER A 43 1.42 -5.07 8.10
N GLU A 44 0.50 -4.15 8.42
CA GLU A 44 -0.92 -4.45 8.62
C GLU A 44 -1.54 -5.09 7.37
N MET A 45 -1.27 -4.55 6.18
CA MET A 45 -1.75 -5.15 4.94
C MET A 45 -1.20 -6.57 4.72
N ARG A 46 0.05 -6.86 5.10
CA ARG A 46 0.62 -8.22 5.01
C ARG A 46 -0.02 -9.17 6.01
N GLU A 47 -0.24 -8.71 7.23
CA GLU A 47 -0.94 -9.47 8.28
C GLU A 47 -2.37 -9.81 7.86
N LEU A 48 -3.03 -8.90 7.13
CA LEU A 48 -4.33 -9.11 6.50
C LEU A 48 -4.27 -9.91 5.18
N GLY A 49 -3.12 -10.50 4.85
CA GLY A 49 -2.95 -11.45 3.74
C GLY A 49 -2.48 -10.86 2.41
N ALA A 50 -2.18 -9.56 2.32
CA ALA A 50 -1.67 -8.97 1.09
C ALA A 50 -0.22 -9.43 0.82
N PRO A 51 0.10 -10.07 -0.32
CA PRO A 51 1.42 -10.61 -0.59
C PRO A 51 2.42 -9.54 -1.08
N ILE A 52 2.63 -8.49 -0.28
CA ILE A 52 3.44 -7.32 -0.65
C ILE A 52 4.94 -7.61 -0.55
N LYS A 53 5.65 -7.46 -1.67
CA LYS A 53 7.11 -7.56 -1.79
C LYS A 53 7.70 -6.21 -2.24
N TYR A 54 8.99 -6.01 -1.99
CA TYR A 54 9.74 -4.84 -2.48
C TYR A 54 10.83 -5.28 -3.47
N SER A 55 10.89 -4.63 -4.63
CA SER A 55 11.99 -4.80 -5.58
C SER A 55 12.98 -3.65 -5.41
N ARG A 56 14.20 -3.95 -4.94
CA ARG A 56 15.27 -2.95 -4.81
C ARG A 56 15.74 -2.42 -6.16
N SER A 57 15.84 -3.29 -7.17
CA SER A 57 16.27 -2.93 -8.52
C SER A 57 15.26 -2.06 -9.26
N LYS A 58 13.96 -2.33 -9.09
CA LYS A 58 12.88 -1.53 -9.70
C LYS A 58 12.37 -0.40 -8.80
N GLN A 59 12.90 -0.29 -7.58
CA GLN A 59 12.48 0.67 -6.56
C GLN A 59 10.95 0.74 -6.44
N THR A 60 10.31 -0.40 -6.22
CA THR A 60 8.85 -0.43 -6.08
C THR A 60 8.36 -1.58 -5.22
N TYR A 61 7.30 -1.33 -4.46
CA TYR A 61 6.46 -2.39 -3.91
C TYR A 61 5.56 -2.98 -4.99
N TYR A 62 5.22 -4.25 -4.82
CA TYR A 62 4.34 -5.00 -5.73
C TYR A 62 3.66 -6.17 -5.01
N TYR A 63 2.50 -6.62 -5.51
CA TYR A 63 1.89 -7.86 -5.05
C TYR A 63 2.52 -9.08 -5.73
N GLY A 64 2.79 -10.12 -4.94
CA GLY A 64 3.33 -11.39 -5.42
C GLY A 64 2.34 -12.20 -6.26
N THR A 65 1.04 -11.93 -6.13
CA THR A 65 -0.04 -12.50 -6.93
C THR A 65 -0.93 -11.39 -7.49
N LYS A 66 -1.68 -11.67 -8.56
CA LYS A 66 -2.65 -10.71 -9.11
C LYS A 66 -3.81 -10.57 -8.13
N GLY A 67 -4.13 -9.34 -7.73
CA GLY A 67 -5.21 -9.06 -6.80
C GLY A 67 -5.30 -7.59 -6.43
N GLN A 68 -6.24 -7.27 -5.57
CA GLN A 68 -6.46 -5.95 -5.00
C GLN A 68 -6.70 -6.09 -3.49
N PHE A 69 -6.21 -5.13 -2.72
CA PHE A 69 -6.55 -4.99 -1.31
C PHE A 69 -7.73 -4.01 -1.17
N GLN A 70 -8.89 -4.49 -0.73
CA GLN A 70 -10.10 -3.68 -0.60
C GLN A 70 -10.64 -3.72 0.82
N LEU A 71 -10.97 -2.53 1.36
CA LEU A 71 -11.68 -2.37 2.63
C LEU A 71 -12.99 -1.65 2.32
N ARG A 72 -14.07 -2.41 2.16
CA ARG A 72 -15.39 -1.88 1.77
C ARG A 72 -16.48 -2.62 2.51
N PHE A 73 -17.58 -1.91 2.80
CA PHE A 73 -18.82 -2.56 3.16
C PHE A 73 -19.36 -3.31 1.93
N TYR A 74 -19.74 -4.56 2.12
CA TYR A 74 -20.34 -5.40 1.08
C TYR A 74 -21.76 -5.73 1.50
N GLU A 75 -22.72 -5.42 0.63
CA GLU A 75 -24.11 -5.83 0.77
C GLU A 75 -24.32 -7.07 -0.11
N ASN A 76 -24.99 -8.08 0.44
CA ASN A 76 -25.24 -9.35 -0.24
C ASN A 76 -26.33 -9.23 -1.31
#